data_AF-A0A9D7CDA4-F1
#
_entry.id   AF-A0A9D7CDA4-F1
#
_cell.length_a   1.000
_cell.length_b   1.000
_cell.length_c   1.000
_cell.angle_alpha   90.00
_cell.angle_beta   90.00
_cell.angle_gamma   90.00
#
_symmetry.space_group_name_H-M   'P 1'
#
loop_
_entity.id
_entity.type
_entity.pdbx_description
1 polymer ?
#
loop_
_entity_poly.entity_id
_entity_poly.type
_entity_poly.pdbx_seq_one_letter_code
_entity_poly.pdbx_strand_id
1 'polypeptide(L)' 'MDTAKFTTAEEAEVRRAVGAGEGAVCPRCQVTMNRRSLGGGSFGLGYARRREWFLCPGCHRSVIFDLKRGTRN' A
#
# COMPACT_ATOMS: atom_id res chain seq x y z
N MET A 1 14.11 -6.53 18.20
CA MET A 1 12.66 -6.32 17.96
C MET A 1 12.46 -6.24 16.45
N ASP A 2 12.14 -7.36 15.80
CA ASP A 2 11.92 -7.39 14.34
C ASP A 2 10.57 -6.74 14.05
N THR A 3 10.59 -5.58 13.39
CA THR A 3 9.36 -4.86 13.07
C THR A 3 8.66 -5.58 11.92
N ALA A 4 7.43 -6.04 12.15
CA ALA A 4 6.56 -6.64 11.12
C ALA A 4 6.13 -5.67 9.99
N LYS A 5 6.74 -4.47 9.96
CA LYS A 5 6.49 -3.39 9.01
C LYS A 5 7.65 -3.31 8.03
N PHE A 6 7.35 -2.95 6.78
CA PHE A 6 8.37 -2.56 5.83
C PHE A 6 9.13 -1.32 6.34
N THR A 7 10.40 -1.24 6.00
CA THR A 7 11.22 -0.04 6.23
C THR A 7 10.76 1.08 5.30
N THR A 8 11.14 2.32 5.61
CA THR A 8 10.78 3.50 4.79
C THR A 8 11.26 3.38 3.34
N ALA A 9 12.44 2.79 3.13
CA ALA A 9 12.98 2.54 1.79
C ALA A 9 12.12 1.53 1.02
N GLU A 10 11.75 0.42 1.66
CA GLU A 10 10.91 -0.62 1.04
C GLU A 10 9.49 -0.11 0.78
N GLU A 11 8.91 0.68 1.69
CA GLU A 11 7.61 1.33 1.47
C GLU A 11 7.66 2.27 0.25
N ALA A 12 8.73 3.05 0.09
CA ALA A 12 8.89 3.94 -1.05
C ALA A 12 8.97 3.14 -2.36
N GLU A 13 9.66 2.00 -2.37
CA GLU A 13 9.76 1.14 -3.54
C GLU A 13 8.41 0.53 -3.94
N VAL A 14 7.65 0.00 -2.97
CA VAL A 14 6.28 -0.50 -3.22
C VAL A 14 5.38 0.64 -3.71
N ARG A 15 5.49 1.84 -3.13
CA ARG A 15 4.71 3.02 -3.57
C ARG A 15 5.04 3.40 -5.01
N ARG A 16 6.32 3.35 -5.42
CA ARG A 16 6.71 3.62 -6.81
C ARG A 16 6.14 2.58 -7.77
N ALA A 17 6.27 1.28 -7.46
CA ALA A 17 5.76 0.20 -8.30
C ALA A 17 4.23 0.29 -8.48
N VAL A 18 3.51 0.56 -7.39
CA VAL A 18 2.06 0.80 -7.42
C VAL A 18 1.72 2.07 -8.20
N GLY A 19 2.48 3.15 -8.04
CA GLY A 19 2.31 4.40 -8.79
C GLY A 19 2.59 4.27 -10.29
N ALA A 20 3.49 3.36 -10.69
CA ALA A 20 3.80 3.03 -12.07
C ALA A 20 2.74 2.10 -12.71
N GLY A 21 1.82 1.54 -11.93
CA GLY A 21 0.79 0.61 -12.40
C GLY A 21 1.26 -0.86 -12.47
N GLU A 22 2.49 -1.16 -12.06
CA GLU A 22 3.08 -2.50 -12.10
C GLU A 22 2.58 -3.41 -10.96
N GLY A 23 1.89 -2.83 -9.96
CA GLY A 23 1.37 -3.54 -8.80
C GLY A 23 2.38 -3.60 -7.65
N ALA A 24 1.91 -3.95 -6.45
CA ALA A 24 2.78 -4.02 -5.27
C ALA A 24 3.59 -5.32 -5.28
N VAL A 25 4.89 -5.22 -5.52
CA VAL A 25 5.83 -6.34 -5.43
C VAL A 25 6.66 -6.18 -4.16
N CYS A 26 6.84 -7.27 -3.42
CA CYS A 26 7.68 -7.25 -2.22
C CYS A 26 9.16 -7.16 -2.62
N PRO A 27 9.94 -6.15 -2.17
CA PRO A 27 11.35 -6.02 -2.55
C PRO A 27 12.24 -7.14 -1.99
N ARG A 28 11.80 -7.84 -0.93
CA ARG A 28 12.55 -8.96 -0.34
C ARG A 28 12.28 -10.30 -1.02
N CYS A 29 11.00 -10.59 -1.23
CA CYS A 29 10.57 -11.88 -1.74
C CYS A 29 10.39 -11.87 -3.27
N GLN A 30 10.36 -10.68 -3.88
CA GLN A 30 10.01 -10.43 -5.29
C GLN A 30 8.69 -11.07 -5.74
N VAL A 31 7.77 -11.29 -4.79
CA VAL A 31 6.42 -11.80 -5.06
C VAL A 31 5.41 -10.68 -5.09
N THR A 32 4.35 -10.86 -5.88
CA THR A 32 3.19 -9.98 -5.89
C THR A 32 2.50 -10.01 -4.51
N MET A 33 2.31 -8.84 -3.93
CA MET A 33 1.65 -8.68 -2.64
C MET A 33 0.12 -8.67 -2.81
N ASN A 34 -0.58 -9.21 -1.82
CA ASN A 34 -2.03 -9.15 -1.77
C ASN A 34 -2.49 -7.73 -1.50
N ARG A 35 -3.16 -7.12 -2.47
CA ARG A 35 -3.77 -5.79 -2.36
C ARG A 35 -5.17 -5.88 -1.76
N ARG A 36 -5.40 -5.14 -0.68
CA ARG A 36 -6.70 -4.92 -0.06
C ARG A 36 -6.98 -3.42 -0.04
N SER A 37 -7.94 -3.00 -0.86
CA SER A 37 -8.43 -1.63 -0.83
C SER A 37 -9.22 -1.40 0.47
N LEU A 38 -8.68 -0.56 1.35
CA LEU A 38 -9.37 -0.07 2.54
C LEU A 38 -10.23 1.14 2.13
N GLY A 39 -11.33 0.84 1.43
CA GLY A 39 -12.35 1.80 1.02
C GLY A 39 -13.43 1.94 2.09
N GLY A 40 -13.16 2.74 3.12
CA GLY A 40 -14.11 3.01 4.21
C GLY A 40 -15.09 4.12 3.84
N GLY A 41 -16.03 3.83 2.94
CA GLY A 41 -17.17 4.71 2.68
C GLY A 41 -18.38 4.28 3.52
N SER A 42 -18.45 4.73 4.76
CA SER A 42 -19.72 4.78 5.50
C SER A 42 -20.04 6.26 5.78
N PHE A 43 -21.15 6.72 5.20
CA PHE A 43 -21.85 7.99 5.46
C PHE A 43 -21.17 9.30 4.99
N GLY A 44 -21.55 9.76 3.80
CA GLY A 44 -21.98 11.15 3.57
C GLY A 44 -20.99 12.31 3.71
N LEU A 45 -19.72 12.09 4.04
CA LEU A 45 -18.73 13.15 4.21
C LEU A 45 -17.71 13.08 3.07
N GLY A 46 -17.67 14.12 2.21
CA GLY A 46 -17.02 14.16 0.90
C GLY A 46 -15.48 14.01 0.83
N TYR A 47 -14.86 13.25 1.73
CA TYR A 47 -13.43 12.93 1.75
C TYR A 47 -13.19 11.42 1.77
N ALA A 48 -13.40 10.76 0.63
CA ALA A 48 -13.02 9.35 0.49
C ALA A 48 -11.49 9.21 0.42
N ARG A 49 -10.82 8.98 1.57
CA ARG A 49 -9.41 8.54 1.56
C ARG A 49 -9.36 7.12 1.01
N ARG A 50 -8.75 6.95 -0.17
CA ARG A 50 -8.48 5.64 -0.76
C ARG A 50 -7.16 5.12 -0.20
N ARG A 51 -7.24 4.34 0.87
CA ARG A 51 -6.10 3.58 1.39
C ARG A 51 -6.04 2.22 0.74
N GLU A 52 -4.82 1.79 0.46
CA GLU A 52 -4.56 0.41 0.08
C GLU A 52 -3.63 -0.24 1.09
N TRP A 53 -3.97 -1.46 1.44
CA TRP A 53 -3.19 -2.33 2.29
C TRP A 53 -2.59 -3.44 1.44
N PHE A 54 -1.28 -3.60 1.51
CA PHE A 54 -0.55 -4.65 0.83
C PHE A 54 0.06 -5.60 1.85
N LEU A 55 -0.17 -6.90 1.67
CA LEU A 55 0.37 -7.97 2.51
C LEU A 55 1.20 -8.94 1.66
N CYS A 56 2.45 -9.16 2.04
CA CYS A 56 3.30 -10.16 1.39
C CYS A 56 2.99 -11.55 1.97
N PRO A 57 2.66 -12.55 1.14
CA PRO A 57 2.43 -13.92 1.61
C PRO A 57 3.72 -14.65 2.01
N GLY A 58 4.90 -14.21 1.54
CA GLY A 58 6.17 -14.86 1.85
C GLY A 58 6.76 -14.45 3.20
N CYS A 59 6.89 -13.15 3.44
CA CYS A 59 7.47 -12.62 4.69
C CYS A 59 6.42 -12.18 5.71
N HIS A 60 5.12 -12.32 5.39
CA HIS A 60 3.98 -11.85 6.21
C HIS A 60 4.02 -10.37 6.60
N ARG A 61 4.88 -9.57 5.94
CA ARG A 61 4.97 -8.14 6.18
C ARG A 61 3.87 -7.43 5.45
N SER A 62 3.42 -6.34 6.06
CA SER A 62 2.39 -5.52 5.45
C SER A 62 2.73 -4.05 5.46
N VAL A 63 2.23 -3.35 4.45
CA VAL A 63 2.37 -1.91 4.28
C VAL A 63 1.02 -1.33 3.91
N ILE A 64 0.66 -0.20 4.50
CA ILE A 64 -0.59 0.49 4.22
C ILE A 64 -0.22 1.91 3.83
N PHE A 65 -0.67 2.35 2.66
CA PHE A 65 -0.51 3.73 2.24
C PHE A 65 -1.71 4.22 1.45
N ASP A 66 -1.94 5.53 1.49
CA ASP A 66 -2.98 6.18 0.69
C ASP A 66 -2.51 6.24 -0.78
N LEU A 67 -3.30 5.68 -1.71
CA LEU A 67 -2.96 5.58 -3.14
C LEU A 67 -2.96 6.96 -3.84
N LYS A 68 -3.69 7.94 -3.29
CA LYS A 68 -3.65 9.36 -3.65
C LYS A 68 -4.59 10.16 -2.74
N ARG A 69 -4.11 11.30 -2.21
CA ARG A 69 -4.90 12.53 -2.23
C ARG A 69 -4.96 12.92 -3.70
N GLY A 70 -6.14 13.04 -4.31
CA GLY A 70 -6.22 13.83 -5.54
C GLY A 70 -5.77 15.24 -5.19
N THR A 71 -4.54 15.63 -5.52
CA THR A 71 -4.21 17.04 -5.67
C THR A 71 -5.03 17.53 -6.84
N ARG A 72 -6.20 18.10 -6.53
CA ARG A 72 -6.89 19.00 -7.44
C ARG A 72 -6.23 20.36 -7.23
N ASN A 73 -5.74 20.92 -8.32
CA ASN A 73 -5.00 22.17 -8.51
C ASN A 73 -3.52 22.16 -8.14
#